data_AF-A0A7Y1SZH9-F1
#
_entry.id   AF-A0A7Y1SZH9-F1
#
_cell.length_a   1.000
_cell.length_b   1.000
_cell.length_c   1.000
_cell.angle_alpha   90.00
_cell.angle_beta   90.00
_cell.angle_gamma   90.00
#
_symmetry.space_group_name_H-M   'P 1'
#
loop_
_entity.id
_entity.type
_entity.pdbx_description
1 polymer ?
#
loop_
_entity_poly.entity_id
_entity_poly.type
_entity_poly.pdbx_seq_one_letter_code
_entity_poly.pdbx_strand_id
1 'polypeptide(L)'
;MKEAYIIDGVRTPIGNYKGTLSAVRADDLGAIVIAEVVKRNPNIPKEAYDDVIMGCANQAGEDNRNVARMASLLAGLPFTVPGETVNRLCSSGLSAIIHANRAIKAGDGDLFISGGVENMTRGPYVIAKPSSAY
;
A
#
# COMPACT_ATOMS: atom_id res chain seq x y z
N MET A 1 -12.74 9.04 -22.77
CA MET A 1 -11.94 8.62 -21.59
C MET A 1 -12.76 7.60 -20.83
N LYS A 2 -12.14 6.53 -20.31
CA LYS A 2 -12.81 5.62 -19.38
C LYS A 2 -13.21 6.40 -18.12
N GLU A 3 -14.27 6.01 -17.43
CA GLU A 3 -14.59 6.54 -16.11
C GLU A 3 -14.13 5.54 -15.04
N ALA A 4 -13.50 6.05 -13.99
CA ALA A 4 -13.02 5.25 -12.87
C ALA A 4 -14.07 5.25 -11.76
N TYR A 5 -14.34 4.07 -11.20
CA TYR A 5 -15.30 3.89 -10.11
C TYR A 5 -14.63 3.20 -8.93
N ILE A 6 -15.02 3.58 -7.72
CA ILE A 6 -14.66 2.85 -6.50
C ILE A 6 -15.73 1.77 -6.31
N ILE A 7 -15.35 0.50 -6.43
CA ILE A 7 -16.27 -0.64 -6.30
C ILE A 7 -16.26 -1.26 -4.90
N ASP A 8 -15.17 -1.10 -4.14
CA ASP A 8 -15.06 -1.56 -2.76
C ASP A 8 -13.96 -0.80 -1.98
N GLY A 9 -13.95 -0.93 -0.66
CA GLY A 9 -12.93 -0.40 0.24
C GLY A 9 -12.99 -1.02 1.63
N VAL A 10 -11.81 -1.20 2.24
CA VAL A 10 -11.62 -1.66 3.63
C VAL A 10 -10.47 -0.90 4.27
N ARG A 11 -10.41 -0.94 5.60
CA ARG A 11 -9.26 -0.49 6.38
C ARG A 11 -9.13 -1.30 7.66
N THR A 12 -7.93 -1.32 8.23
CA THR A 12 -7.74 -1.80 9.60
C THR A 12 -8.41 -0.85 10.62
N PRO A 13 -8.59 -1.28 11.87
CA PRO A 13 -8.63 -0.35 13.00
C PRO A 13 -7.39 0.56 13.02
N ILE A 14 -7.49 1.72 13.64
CA ILE A 14 -6.35 2.63 13.83
C ILE A 14 -5.84 2.42 15.27
N GLY A 15 -4.62 1.93 15.40
CA GLY A 15 -3.97 1.76 16.70
C GLY A 15 -3.31 3.05 17.17
N ASN A 16 -3.27 3.26 18.48
CA ASN A 16 -2.45 4.33 19.07
C ASN A 16 -0.95 4.02 18.90
N TYR A 17 -0.11 5.06 18.91
CA TYR A 17 1.35 4.92 18.93
C TYR A 17 1.78 4.04 20.12
N LYS A 18 2.60 3.01 19.88
CA LYS A 18 2.96 1.97 20.87
C LYS A 18 1.76 1.21 21.47
N GLY A 19 0.62 1.21 20.78
CA GLY A 19 -0.61 0.55 21.19
C GLY A 19 -0.81 -0.83 20.55
N THR A 20 -2.07 -1.17 20.30
CA THR A 20 -2.55 -2.53 19.95
C THR A 20 -1.97 -3.09 18.65
N LEU A 21 -1.61 -2.25 17.69
CA LEU A 21 -1.04 -2.66 16.39
C LEU A 21 0.49 -2.50 16.32
N SER A 22 1.15 -2.14 17.42
CA SER A 22 2.59 -1.87 17.45
C SER A 22 3.46 -3.08 17.07
N ALA A 23 2.97 -4.29 17.33
CA ALA A 23 3.70 -5.52 17.05
C ALA A 23 3.57 -5.99 15.58
N VAL A 24 2.61 -5.47 14.82
CA VAL A 24 2.32 -5.91 13.46
C VAL A 24 3.25 -5.19 12.48
N ARG A 25 3.94 -5.91 11.60
CA ARG A 25 4.81 -5.27 10.59
C ARG A 25 3.99 -4.42 9.62
N ALA A 26 4.62 -3.43 9.02
CA ALA A 26 3.94 -2.54 8.09
C ALA A 26 3.43 -3.28 6.84
N ASP A 27 4.23 -4.18 6.27
CA ASP A 27 3.84 -5.01 5.13
C ASP A 27 2.69 -5.99 5.48
N ASP A 28 2.69 -6.56 6.69
CA ASP A 28 1.57 -7.38 7.20
C ASP A 28 0.27 -6.58 7.33
N LEU A 29 0.32 -5.33 7.81
CA LEU A 29 -0.87 -4.45 7.88
C LEU A 29 -1.45 -4.19 6.48
N GLY A 30 -0.59 -3.96 5.49
CA GLY A 30 -0.99 -3.81 4.10
C GLY A 30 -1.57 -5.11 3.53
N ALA A 31 -0.95 -6.25 3.82
CA ALA A 31 -1.38 -7.55 3.34
C ALA A 31 -2.78 -7.91 3.83
N ILE A 32 -3.11 -7.61 5.09
CA ILE A 32 -4.43 -7.86 5.68
C ILE A 32 -5.54 -7.17 4.87
N VAL A 33 -5.37 -5.89 4.52
CA VAL A 33 -6.41 -5.14 3.80
C VAL A 33 -6.50 -5.54 2.33
N ILE A 34 -5.38 -5.86 1.69
CA ILE A 34 -5.36 -6.39 0.31
C ILE A 34 -6.05 -7.76 0.27
N ALA A 35 -5.71 -8.67 1.18
CA ALA A 35 -6.31 -10.00 1.22
C ALA A 35 -7.83 -9.92 1.48
N GLU A 36 -8.26 -9.02 2.37
CA GLU A 36 -9.68 -8.87 2.67
C GLU A 36 -10.47 -8.27 1.50
N VAL A 37 -9.96 -7.24 0.80
CA VAL A 37 -10.68 -6.69 -0.37
C VAL A 37 -10.76 -7.70 -1.50
N VAL A 38 -9.70 -8.48 -1.75
CA VAL A 38 -9.71 -9.55 -2.75
C VAL A 38 -10.70 -10.64 -2.37
N LYS A 39 -10.71 -11.06 -1.10
CA LYS A 39 -11.65 -12.08 -0.58
C LYS A 39 -13.11 -11.63 -0.70
N ARG A 40 -13.42 -10.35 -0.47
CA ARG A 40 -14.77 -9.78 -0.61
C ARG A 40 -15.27 -9.76 -2.06
N ASN A 41 -14.37 -9.90 -3.03
CA ASN A 41 -14.67 -9.86 -4.46
C ASN A 41 -14.29 -11.18 -5.15
N PRO A 42 -14.92 -12.32 -4.81
CA PRO A 42 -14.51 -13.67 -5.25
C PRO A 42 -14.66 -13.91 -6.76
N ASN A 43 -15.44 -13.08 -7.46
CA ASN A 43 -15.67 -13.18 -8.90
C ASN A 43 -14.57 -12.49 -9.73
N ILE A 44 -13.61 -11.80 -9.09
CA ILE A 44 -12.50 -11.14 -9.74
C ILE A 44 -11.28 -12.08 -9.71
N PRO A 45 -10.74 -12.52 -10.86
CA PRO A 45 -9.50 -13.29 -10.89
C PRO A 45 -8.34 -12.51 -10.26
N LYS A 46 -7.48 -13.18 -9.49
CA LYS A 46 -6.39 -12.48 -8.78
C LYS A 46 -5.36 -11.86 -9.72
N GLU A 47 -5.19 -12.44 -10.91
CA GLU A 47 -4.33 -11.95 -11.97
C GLU A 47 -4.92 -10.78 -12.77
N ALA A 48 -6.20 -10.43 -12.53
CA ALA A 48 -6.86 -9.32 -13.23
C ALA A 48 -6.52 -7.93 -12.64
N TYR A 49 -5.84 -7.86 -11.50
CA TYR A 49 -5.37 -6.59 -10.96
C TYR A 49 -4.13 -6.14 -11.73
N ASP A 50 -4.22 -4.98 -12.37
CA ASP A 50 -3.16 -4.41 -13.20
C ASP A 50 -2.04 -3.81 -12.35
N ASP A 51 -2.34 -3.29 -11.16
CA ASP A 51 -1.35 -2.84 -10.18
C ASP A 51 -1.93 -2.73 -8.76
N VAL A 52 -1.03 -2.79 -7.77
CA VAL A 52 -1.30 -2.48 -6.36
C VAL A 52 -0.51 -1.24 -5.97
N ILE A 53 -1.19 -0.09 -5.90
CA ILE A 53 -0.57 1.19 -5.60
C ILE A 53 -0.84 1.55 -4.13
N MET A 54 0.18 1.61 -3.29
CA MET A 54 0.03 1.94 -1.87
C MET A 54 0.85 3.17 -1.49
N GLY A 55 0.20 4.13 -0.84
CA GLY A 55 0.88 5.26 -0.22
C GLY A 55 1.57 4.87 1.09
N CYS A 56 2.82 5.26 1.27
CA CYS A 56 3.56 5.10 2.52
C CYS A 56 4.53 6.29 2.68
N ALA A 57 4.52 6.96 3.85
CA ALA A 57 5.30 8.17 4.05
C ALA A 57 6.70 7.88 4.60
N ASN A 58 6.81 6.95 5.55
CA ASN A 58 8.08 6.66 6.22
C ASN A 58 9.10 5.97 5.29
N GLN A 59 8.72 4.85 4.66
CA GLN A 59 9.55 4.07 3.72
C GLN A 59 10.99 3.83 4.21
N ALA A 60 11.13 3.55 5.49
CA ALA A 60 12.38 3.29 6.17
C ALA A 60 12.18 2.11 7.13
N GLY A 61 13.12 1.16 7.14
CA GLY A 61 12.90 -0.07 7.91
C GLY A 61 11.89 -0.97 7.21
N GLU A 62 10.89 -1.51 7.90
CA GLU A 62 10.06 -2.61 7.36
C GLU A 62 9.21 -2.24 6.14
N ASP A 63 8.87 -0.97 5.96
CA ASP A 63 8.13 -0.44 4.81
C ASP A 63 9.04 0.07 3.67
N ASN A 64 10.33 -0.29 3.69
CA ASN A 64 11.29 0.05 2.63
C ASN A 64 11.13 -0.84 1.37
N ARG A 65 11.79 -0.44 0.27
CA ARG A 65 11.90 -1.24 -0.98
C ARG A 65 10.56 -1.74 -1.52
N ASN A 66 9.59 -0.83 -1.57
CA ASN A 66 8.26 -1.05 -2.14
C ASN A 66 7.33 -1.94 -1.27
N VAL A 67 6.83 -1.37 -0.17
CA VAL A 67 5.87 -2.04 0.73
C VAL A 67 4.60 -2.49 0.02
N ALA A 68 4.15 -1.80 -1.03
CA ALA A 68 2.99 -2.23 -1.83
C ALA A 68 3.20 -3.61 -2.44
N ARG A 69 4.38 -3.85 -3.03
CA ARG A 69 4.77 -5.14 -3.60
C ARG A 69 4.92 -6.22 -2.53
N MET A 70 5.52 -5.88 -1.39
CA MET A 70 5.68 -6.85 -0.30
C MET A 70 4.32 -7.27 0.27
N ALA A 71 3.45 -6.30 0.52
CA ALA A 71 2.09 -6.53 1.01
C ALA A 71 1.24 -7.33 0.01
N SER A 72 1.34 -7.07 -1.31
CA SER A 72 0.57 -7.81 -2.32
C SER A 72 0.96 -9.30 -2.39
N LEU A 73 2.26 -9.59 -2.30
CA LEU A 73 2.77 -10.97 -2.24
C LEU A 73 2.33 -11.68 -0.95
N LEU A 74 2.44 -11.01 0.20
CA LEU A 74 1.97 -11.55 1.49
C LEU A 74 0.46 -11.79 1.51
N ALA A 75 -0.33 -10.97 0.80
CA ALA A 75 -1.77 -11.15 0.63
C ALA A 75 -2.14 -12.31 -0.30
N GLY A 76 -1.16 -12.97 -0.93
CA GLY A 76 -1.37 -14.10 -1.82
C GLY A 76 -1.88 -13.71 -3.21
N LEU A 77 -1.56 -12.51 -3.69
CA LEU A 77 -1.69 -12.15 -5.10
C LEU A 77 -0.56 -12.81 -5.93
N PRO A 78 -0.82 -13.17 -7.20
CA PRO A 78 0.20 -13.70 -8.10
C PRO A 78 1.38 -12.74 -8.26
N PHE A 79 2.58 -13.29 -8.47
CA PHE A 79 3.77 -12.48 -8.71
C PHE A 79 3.67 -11.64 -10.00
N THR A 80 2.75 -11.98 -10.90
CA THR A 80 2.48 -11.23 -12.14
C THR A 80 1.78 -9.90 -11.90
N VAL A 81 1.04 -9.75 -10.78
CA VAL A 81 0.43 -8.48 -10.38
C VAL A 81 1.55 -7.57 -9.86
N PRO A 82 1.82 -6.40 -10.45
CA PRO A 82 2.86 -5.50 -9.96
C PRO A 82 2.45 -4.83 -8.64
N GLY A 83 3.34 -3.99 -8.12
CA GLY A 83 3.03 -3.14 -6.98
C GLY A 83 3.91 -1.89 -7.01
N GLU A 84 3.35 -0.74 -6.64
CA GLU A 84 4.06 0.54 -6.57
C GLU A 84 3.81 1.20 -5.21
N THR A 85 4.90 1.65 -4.56
CA THR A 85 4.78 2.49 -3.36
C THR A 85 5.00 3.95 -3.71
N VAL A 86 4.05 4.81 -3.35
CA VAL A 86 4.12 6.25 -3.63
C VAL A 86 4.30 7.07 -2.36
N ASN A 87 5.09 8.15 -2.45
CA ASN A 87 5.26 9.11 -1.35
C ASN A 87 4.78 10.50 -1.76
N ARG A 88 3.75 10.99 -1.08
CA ARG A 88 3.34 12.40 -1.05
C ARG A 88 3.03 12.81 0.40
N LEU A 89 3.88 12.41 1.33
CA LEU A 89 3.73 12.64 2.77
C LEU A 89 2.36 12.16 3.26
N CYS A 90 1.65 12.96 4.08
CA CYS A 90 0.32 12.65 4.59
C CYS A 90 -0.73 12.36 3.50
N SER A 91 -0.50 12.80 2.27
CA SER A 91 -1.41 12.60 1.14
C SER A 91 -1.07 11.38 0.27
N SER A 92 -0.12 10.54 0.69
CA SER A 92 0.33 9.37 -0.09
C SER A 92 -0.81 8.40 -0.41
N GLY A 93 -1.66 8.07 0.57
CA GLY A 93 -2.78 7.15 0.36
C GLY A 93 -3.79 7.68 -0.66
N LEU A 94 -4.13 8.96 -0.60
CA LEU A 94 -5.00 9.60 -1.61
C LEU A 94 -4.29 9.70 -2.97
N SER A 95 -2.98 9.95 -2.98
CA SER A 95 -2.19 10.01 -4.21
C SER A 95 -2.23 8.68 -4.97
N ALA A 96 -2.17 7.55 -4.25
CA ALA A 96 -2.30 6.23 -4.84
C ALA A 96 -3.65 6.06 -5.56
N ILE A 97 -4.75 6.49 -4.94
CA ILE A 97 -6.10 6.47 -5.56
C ILE A 97 -6.13 7.35 -6.81
N ILE A 98 -5.51 8.55 -6.76
CA ILE A 98 -5.43 9.45 -7.91
C ILE A 98 -4.58 8.84 -9.04
N HIS A 99 -3.51 8.10 -8.73
CA HIS A 99 -2.70 7.39 -9.72
C HIS A 99 -3.52 6.31 -10.42
N ALA A 100 -4.24 5.45 -9.66
CA ALA A 100 -5.13 4.43 -10.23
C ALA A 100 -6.21 5.06 -11.13
N ASN A 101 -6.87 6.13 -10.68
CA ASN A 101 -7.85 6.87 -11.51
C ASN A 101 -7.22 7.39 -12.80
N ARG A 102 -6.00 7.92 -12.77
CA ARG A 102 -5.30 8.41 -13.97
C ARG A 102 -4.97 7.27 -14.92
N ALA A 103 -4.47 6.14 -14.43
CA ALA A 103 -4.15 4.96 -15.22
C ALA A 103 -5.40 4.42 -15.95
N ILE A 104 -6.52 4.28 -15.22
CA ILE A 104 -7.81 3.87 -15.82
C ILE A 104 -8.23 4.87 -16.91
N LYS A 105 -8.20 6.18 -16.61
CA LYS A 105 -8.61 7.23 -17.57
C LYS A 105 -7.73 7.27 -18.83
N ALA A 106 -6.44 6.97 -18.68
CA ALA A 106 -5.45 6.89 -19.75
C ALA A 106 -5.56 5.60 -20.57
N GLY A 107 -6.16 4.54 -20.01
CA GLY A 107 -6.29 3.23 -20.65
C GLY A 107 -5.13 2.28 -20.35
N ASP A 108 -4.30 2.59 -19.34
CA ASP A 108 -3.13 1.79 -18.93
C ASP A 108 -3.52 0.53 -18.12
N GLY A 109 -4.80 0.43 -17.72
CA GLY A 109 -5.39 -0.72 -17.06
C GLY A 109 -6.88 -0.52 -16.81
N ASP A 110 -7.50 -1.49 -16.15
CA ASP A 110 -8.93 -1.54 -15.87
C ASP A 110 -9.24 -1.80 -14.39
N LEU A 111 -8.34 -2.46 -13.65
CA LEU A 111 -8.58 -2.82 -12.26
C LEU A 111 -7.33 -2.65 -11.39
N PHE A 112 -7.46 -1.84 -10.35
CA PHE A 112 -6.35 -1.48 -9.46
C PHE A 112 -6.75 -1.66 -8.00
N ILE A 113 -5.81 -2.09 -7.18
CA ILE A 113 -5.92 -1.92 -5.72
C ILE A 113 -5.15 -0.65 -5.36
N SER A 114 -5.81 0.29 -4.69
CA SER A 114 -5.17 1.52 -4.25
C SER A 114 -5.50 1.87 -2.80
N GLY A 115 -4.53 2.42 -2.07
CA GLY A 115 -4.69 2.73 -0.66
C GLY A 115 -3.41 3.23 -0.02
N GLY A 116 -3.20 2.91 1.26
CA GLY A 116 -1.98 3.25 1.95
C GLY A 116 -1.75 2.42 3.19
N VAL A 117 -0.51 2.44 3.68
CA VAL A 117 -0.08 1.70 4.86
C VAL A 117 1.00 2.49 5.60
N GLU A 118 0.94 2.44 6.92
CA GLU A 118 1.90 3.13 7.79
C GLU A 118 1.95 2.42 9.14
N ASN A 119 3.15 2.21 9.69
CA ASN A 119 3.32 1.82 11.09
C ASN A 119 4.35 2.72 11.77
N MET A 120 3.89 3.85 12.29
CA MET A 120 4.74 4.84 12.96
C MET A 120 5.46 4.29 14.21
N THR A 121 4.96 3.21 14.83
CA THR A 121 5.63 2.62 16.01
C THR A 121 6.89 1.88 15.60
N ARG A 122 6.85 1.21 14.44
CA ARG A 122 7.95 0.38 13.93
C ARG A 122 8.85 1.13 12.96
N GLY A 123 8.39 2.26 12.43
CA GLY A 123 9.20 3.17 11.63
C GLY A 123 10.45 3.64 12.43
N PRO A 124 11.65 3.57 11.82
CA PRO A 124 12.88 3.99 12.48
C PRO A 124 12.90 5.51 12.65
N TYR A 125 13.66 5.97 13.64
CA TYR A 125 13.97 7.39 13.75
C TYR A 125 14.86 7.85 12.60
N VAL A 126 14.50 8.97 11.97
CA VAL A 126 15.36 9.65 11.02
C VAL A 126 16.42 10.44 11.79
N ILE A 127 17.62 9.87 11.91
CA ILE A 127 18.76 10.49 12.57
C ILE A 127 19.76 10.95 11.51
N ALA A 128 20.24 12.19 11.64
CA ALA A 128 21.26 12.73 10.74
C ALA A 128 22.56 11.91 10.82
N LYS A 129 23.31 11.85 9.72
CA LYS A 129 24.65 11.27 9.74
C LYS A 129 25.55 12.05 10.72
N PRO A 130 26.49 11.39 11.40
CA PRO A 130 27.49 12.08 12.22
C PRO A 130 28.22 13.15 11.41
N SER A 131 28.50 14.29 12.03
CA SER A 131 29.18 15.43 11.39
C SER A 131 30.70 15.25 11.28
N SER A 132 31.28 14.29 12.00
CA SER A 132 32.67 13.89 11.89
C SER A 132 32.76 12.39 11.58
N ALA A 133 33.80 11.99 10.85
CA ALA A 133 34.26 10.61 10.93
C ALA A 133 34.66 10.34 12.39
N TYR A 134 34.34 9.15 12.86
CA TYR A 134 34.70 8.60 14.17
C TYR A 134 36.18 8.83 14.52
#